data_AF-A0AAJ2BUT1-F1
#
_entry.id   AF-A0AAJ2BUT1-F1
#
_cell.length_a   1.000
_cell.length_b   1.000
_cell.length_c   1.000
_cell.angle_alpha   90.00
_cell.angle_beta   90.00
_cell.angle_gamma   90.00
#
_symmetry.space_group_name_H-M   'P 1'
#
loop_
_entity.id
_entity.type
_entity.pdbx_description
1 polymer ?
#
loop_
_entity_poly.entity_id
_entity_poly.type
_entity_poly.pdbx_seq_one_letter_code
_entity_poly.pdbx_strand_id
1 'polypeptide(L)'
;MNQVFKNLALRSRVAPQQGFTLVELAVVLAVIGLIIGAVAIGKDVQRNAEYTKIKNKFIDQWEQAYNQYYQRNGVVLGDSQTAPQNMVNGERFLAAGTRSGRDMTGVTPPNAICRAAAGQGMTRGFTAGTDPDLRALMTRAGIRMPPGRAEGLEDRYVYLDTNGNPQEVQVCFQWNVPLGNGSAANAVGDGMGNVMVITGLTPDLARALDQMIDGKPDEREGRFRRQGVLNNAGGTNPNAPGQEWQASNRDQIGTTNDRAFDEDQIAIVTAIYRMNQ
;
A
#
# COMPACT_ATOMS: atom_id res chain seq x y z
N MET A 1 -81.54 8.68 47.80
CA MET A 1 -80.71 8.99 46.63
C MET A 1 -79.49 8.08 46.70
N ASN A 2 -79.44 6.98 45.93
CA ASN A 2 -78.74 6.87 44.63
C ASN A 2 -77.25 7.28 44.76
N GLN A 3 -76.24 6.45 44.53
CA GLN A 3 -76.05 5.58 43.37
C GLN A 3 -75.11 4.39 43.64
N VAL A 4 -75.47 3.23 43.08
CA VAL A 4 -74.63 2.02 42.98
C VAL A 4 -73.70 2.18 41.79
N PHE A 5 -72.40 2.40 42.02
CA PHE A 5 -71.38 2.34 40.98
C PHE A 5 -71.02 0.87 40.71
N LYS A 6 -71.56 0.32 39.61
CA LYS A 6 -71.12 -0.96 39.05
C LYS A 6 -69.76 -0.78 38.38
N ASN A 7 -68.70 -1.28 39.01
CA ASN A 7 -67.39 -1.44 38.38
C ASN A 7 -67.50 -2.47 37.23
N LEU A 8 -67.65 -1.99 35.99
CA LEU A 8 -67.40 -2.81 34.81
C LEU A 8 -65.88 -2.94 34.64
N ALA A 9 -65.31 -4.01 35.22
CA ALA A 9 -63.96 -4.44 34.91
C ALA A 9 -63.90 -4.90 33.44
N LEU A 10 -63.44 -4.01 32.56
CA LEU A 10 -63.04 -4.37 31.19
C LEU A 10 -61.89 -5.37 31.28
N ARG A 11 -62.21 -6.66 31.10
CA ARG A 11 -61.23 -7.72 30.91
C ARG A 11 -60.43 -7.42 29.64
N SER A 12 -59.21 -6.94 29.82
CA SER A 12 -58.15 -7.03 28.82
C SER A 12 -58.01 -8.50 28.41
N ARG A 13 -58.38 -8.83 27.17
CA ARG A 13 -58.05 -10.13 26.58
C ARG A 13 -56.57 -10.10 26.26
N VAL A 14 -55.75 -10.68 27.13
CA VAL A 14 -54.37 -11.04 26.78
C VAL A 14 -54.46 -12.01 25.62
N ALA A 15 -53.99 -11.59 24.44
CA ALA A 15 -53.85 -12.49 23.31
C ALA A 15 -52.88 -13.61 23.71
N PRO A 16 -53.21 -14.89 23.47
CA PRO A 16 -52.28 -15.97 23.78
C PRO A 16 -50.99 -15.74 23.00
N GLN A 17 -49.86 -15.63 23.70
CA GLN A 17 -48.54 -15.69 23.07
C GLN A 17 -48.41 -17.08 22.42
N GLN A 18 -48.56 -17.14 21.10
CA GLN A 18 -48.19 -18.32 20.34
C GLN A 18 -46.67 -18.46 20.45
N GLY A 19 -46.21 -19.51 21.15
CA GLY A 19 -44.80 -19.87 21.18
C GLY A 19 -44.34 -20.37 19.82
N PHE A 20 -43.07 -20.12 19.48
CA PHE A 20 -42.45 -20.64 18.26
C PHE A 20 -42.33 -22.16 18.32
N THR A 21 -42.68 -22.84 17.23
CA THR A 21 -42.49 -24.28 17.13
C THR A 21 -41.02 -24.64 16.91
N LEU A 22 -40.61 -25.85 17.31
CA LEU A 22 -39.25 -26.35 17.04
C LEU A 22 -38.90 -26.31 15.54
N VAL A 23 -39.90 -26.55 14.67
CA VAL A 23 -39.73 -26.56 13.22
C VAL A 23 -39.49 -25.15 12.69
N GLU A 24 -40.23 -24.14 13.14
CA GLU A 24 -40.02 -22.75 12.73
C GLU A 24 -38.63 -22.25 13.16
N LEU A 25 -38.22 -22.56 14.38
CA LEU A 25 -36.90 -22.16 14.86
C LEU A 25 -35.77 -22.89 14.10
N ALA A 26 -35.95 -24.18 13.79
CA ALA A 26 -34.99 -24.96 13.01
C ALA A 26 -34.81 -24.41 11.59
N VAL A 27 -35.90 -24.03 10.92
CA VAL A 27 -35.83 -23.43 9.57
C VAL A 27 -35.16 -22.06 9.61
N VAL A 28 -35.45 -21.23 10.62
CA VAL A 28 -34.82 -19.91 10.78
C VAL A 28 -33.31 -20.02 10.95
N LEU A 29 -32.82 -20.91 11.80
CA LEU A 29 -31.38 -21.11 11.98
C LEU A 29 -30.69 -21.65 10.73
N ALA A 30 -31.35 -22.55 9.99
CA ALA A 30 -30.84 -23.05 8.72
C ALA A 30 -30.69 -21.94 7.67
N VAL A 31 -31.70 -21.06 7.56
CA VAL A 31 -31.68 -19.91 6.65
C VAL A 31 -30.60 -18.90 7.05
N ILE A 32 -30.48 -18.57 8.35
CA ILE A 32 -29.44 -17.67 8.84
C ILE A 32 -28.04 -18.26 8.57
N GLY A 33 -27.83 -19.55 8.83
CA GLY A 33 -26.56 -20.22 8.55
C GLY A 33 -26.17 -20.16 7.07
N LEU A 34 -27.13 -20.37 6.17
CA LEU A 34 -26.91 -20.27 4.72
C LEU A 34 -26.58 -18.83 4.29
N ILE A 35 -27.27 -17.83 4.83
CA ILE A 35 -27.01 -16.41 4.51
C ILE A 35 -25.63 -15.99 5.01
N ILE A 36 -25.26 -16.34 6.25
CA ILE A 36 -23.94 -15.99 6.81
C ILE A 36 -22.81 -16.64 6.00
N GLY A 37 -22.98 -17.91 5.60
CA GLY A 37 -22.02 -18.61 4.75
C GLY A 37 -21.79 -17.91 3.41
N ALA A 38 -22.86 -17.44 2.75
CA ALA A 38 -22.76 -16.71 1.49
C ALA A 38 -22.09 -15.33 1.65
N VAL A 39 -22.42 -14.59 2.71
CA VAL A 39 -21.84 -13.24 2.96
C VAL A 39 -20.35 -13.32 3.25
N ALA A 40 -19.88 -14.34 3.97
CA ALA A 40 -18.46 -14.53 4.27
C ALA A 40 -17.62 -14.60 2.98
N ILE A 41 -18.06 -15.39 2.00
CA ILE A 41 -17.39 -15.51 0.69
C ILE A 41 -17.42 -14.18 -0.07
N GLY A 42 -18.56 -13.47 -0.04
CA GLY A 42 -18.73 -12.19 -0.74
C GLY A 42 -17.74 -11.12 -0.27
N LYS A 43 -17.46 -11.05 1.03
CA LYS A 43 -16.50 -10.08 1.61
C LYS A 43 -15.07 -10.30 1.12
N ASP A 44 -14.64 -11.55 1.03
CA ASP A 44 -13.29 -11.90 0.55
C ASP A 44 -13.12 -11.60 -0.94
N VAL A 45 -14.14 -11.91 -1.75
CA VAL A 45 -14.16 -11.59 -3.18
C VAL A 45 -14.10 -10.07 -3.40
N GLN A 46 -14.85 -9.31 -2.62
CA GLN A 46 -14.82 -7.84 -2.70
C GLN A 46 -13.44 -7.27 -2.34
N ARG A 47 -12.79 -7.80 -1.31
CA ARG A 47 -11.42 -7.38 -0.91
C ARG A 47 -10.40 -7.66 -2.00
N ASN A 48 -10.40 -8.87 -2.57
CA ASN A 48 -9.49 -9.24 -3.65
C ASN A 48 -9.73 -8.38 -4.92
N ALA A 49 -11.00 -8.04 -5.20
CA ALA A 49 -11.34 -7.15 -6.29
C ALA A 49 -10.82 -5.71 -6.07
N GLU A 50 -10.89 -5.19 -4.84
CA GLU A 50 -10.32 -3.87 -4.52
C GLU A 50 -8.79 -3.88 -4.66
N TYR A 51 -8.08 -4.92 -4.20
CA TYR A 51 -6.63 -5.04 -4.41
C TYR A 51 -6.27 -5.08 -5.89
N THR A 52 -7.02 -5.84 -6.69
CA THR A 52 -6.85 -5.90 -8.15
C THR A 52 -7.09 -4.54 -8.80
N LYS A 53 -8.09 -3.80 -8.31
CA LYS A 53 -8.40 -2.45 -8.78
C LYS A 53 -7.28 -1.47 -8.42
N ILE A 54 -6.74 -1.51 -7.20
CA ILE A 54 -5.60 -0.67 -6.79
C ILE A 54 -4.40 -0.93 -7.70
N LYS A 55 -4.07 -2.20 -7.95
CA LYS A 55 -3.00 -2.57 -8.88
C LYS A 55 -3.21 -1.97 -10.28
N ASN A 56 -4.35 -2.28 -10.91
CA ASN A 56 -4.59 -1.95 -12.31
C ASN A 56 -4.88 -0.47 -12.58
N LYS A 57 -5.61 0.18 -11.65
CA LYS A 57 -6.06 1.57 -11.82
C LYS A 57 -5.12 2.58 -11.23
N PHE A 58 -4.30 2.23 -10.26
CA PHE A 58 -3.40 3.16 -9.61
C PHE A 58 -1.93 2.82 -9.87
N ILE A 59 -1.45 1.68 -9.38
CA ILE A 59 -0.02 1.31 -9.46
C ILE A 59 0.47 1.18 -10.92
N ASP A 60 -0.27 0.46 -11.76
CA ASP A 60 0.11 0.22 -13.16
C ASP A 60 0.02 1.49 -14.01
N GLN A 61 -0.90 2.40 -13.66
CA GLN A 61 -1.00 3.69 -14.35
C GLN A 61 0.21 4.57 -14.04
N TRP A 62 0.74 4.50 -12.82
CA TRP A 62 1.97 5.19 -12.44
C TRP A 62 3.23 4.57 -13.07
N GLU A 63 3.32 3.24 -13.17
CA GLU A 63 4.39 2.57 -13.91
C GLU A 63 4.36 2.98 -15.41
N GLN A 64 3.18 3.00 -16.02
CA GLN A 64 3.02 3.44 -17.41
C GLN A 64 3.39 4.91 -17.59
N ALA A 65 3.00 5.79 -16.67
CA ALA A 65 3.36 7.21 -16.72
C ALA A 65 4.88 7.42 -16.61
N TYR A 66 5.56 6.66 -15.73
CA TYR A 66 7.02 6.66 -15.62
C TYR A 66 7.67 6.24 -16.95
N ASN A 67 7.22 5.12 -17.53
CA ASN A 67 7.76 4.63 -18.81
C ASN A 67 7.49 5.61 -19.95
N GLN A 68 6.32 6.25 -19.98
CA GLN A 68 6.00 7.28 -20.97
C GLN A 68 6.91 8.51 -20.82
N TYR A 69 7.25 8.91 -19.59
CA TYR A 69 8.22 9.99 -19.36
C TYR A 69 9.56 9.65 -19.98
N TYR A 70 10.08 8.45 -19.69
CA TYR A 70 11.35 8.00 -20.21
C TYR A 70 11.36 7.95 -21.75
N GLN A 71 10.30 7.41 -22.36
CA GLN A 71 10.16 7.34 -23.82
C GLN A 71 10.08 8.72 -24.50
N ARG A 72 9.47 9.72 -23.84
CA ARG A 72 9.33 11.08 -24.39
C ARG A 72 10.60 11.91 -24.23
N ASN A 73 11.25 11.81 -23.07
CA ASN A 73 12.35 12.71 -22.70
C ASN A 73 13.72 12.09 -22.93
N GLY A 74 13.81 10.77 -23.15
CA GLY A 74 15.07 10.03 -23.30
C GLY A 74 15.89 9.92 -22.02
N VAL A 75 15.36 10.41 -20.89
CA VAL A 75 15.99 10.39 -19.57
C VAL A 75 14.93 10.10 -18.51
N VAL A 76 15.36 9.57 -17.37
CA VAL A 76 14.46 9.23 -16.25
C VAL A 76 13.99 10.49 -15.51
N LEU A 77 12.98 10.33 -14.63
CA LEU A 77 12.35 11.44 -13.93
C LEU A 77 13.36 12.32 -13.18
N GLY A 78 13.34 13.62 -13.44
CA GLY A 78 14.22 14.59 -12.78
C GLY A 78 15.71 14.49 -13.15
N ASP A 79 16.04 13.79 -14.23
CA ASP A 79 17.39 13.75 -14.79
C ASP A 79 17.59 14.79 -15.92
N SER A 80 18.85 15.13 -16.19
CA SER A 80 19.23 16.12 -17.20
C SER A 80 19.34 15.51 -18.60
N GLN A 81 18.66 16.06 -19.61
CA GLN A 81 18.79 15.62 -21.01
C GLN A 81 20.17 15.90 -21.61
N THR A 82 20.86 16.94 -21.14
CA THR A 82 22.18 17.33 -21.64
C THR A 82 23.33 16.69 -20.87
N ALA A 83 23.07 16.20 -19.65
CA ALA A 83 24.06 15.50 -18.84
C ALA A 83 23.43 14.31 -18.08
N PRO A 84 22.94 13.27 -18.79
CA PRO A 84 22.18 12.18 -18.18
C PRO A 84 23.00 11.46 -17.12
N GLN A 85 22.41 11.27 -15.94
CA GLN A 85 22.97 10.45 -14.87
C GLN A 85 22.35 9.04 -14.82
N ASN A 86 21.28 8.79 -15.59
CA ASN A 86 20.48 7.56 -15.61
C ASN A 86 19.90 7.21 -14.23
N MET A 87 19.58 8.24 -13.45
CA MET A 87 19.00 8.08 -12.11
C MET A 87 17.88 9.08 -11.86
N VAL A 88 16.86 8.66 -11.13
CA VAL A 88 15.78 9.53 -10.68
C VAL A 88 16.38 10.67 -9.87
N ASN A 89 15.96 11.89 -10.19
CA ASN A 89 16.48 13.13 -9.62
C ASN A 89 17.99 13.35 -9.90
N GLY A 90 18.47 12.83 -11.04
CA GLY A 90 19.88 12.89 -11.45
C GLY A 90 20.41 14.30 -11.65
N GLU A 91 19.57 15.28 -11.99
CA GLU A 91 19.97 16.68 -12.10
C GLU A 91 20.43 17.23 -10.74
N ARG A 92 19.73 16.87 -9.66
CA ARG A 92 20.10 17.27 -8.29
C ARG A 92 21.33 16.53 -7.78
N PHE A 93 21.48 15.26 -8.18
CA PHE A 93 22.70 14.51 -7.90
C PHE A 93 23.93 15.17 -8.56
N LEU A 94 23.82 15.53 -9.84
CA LEU A 94 24.89 16.21 -10.56
C LEU A 94 25.22 17.58 -9.96
N ALA A 95 24.22 18.32 -9.49
CA ALA A 95 24.40 19.61 -8.82
C ALA A 95 25.23 19.50 -7.53
N ALA A 96 25.28 18.33 -6.88
CA ALA A 96 26.17 18.05 -5.76
C ALA A 96 27.63 17.79 -6.17
N GLY A 97 27.96 17.90 -7.47
CA GLY A 97 29.33 17.78 -7.99
C GLY A 97 29.80 16.35 -8.28
N THR A 98 28.94 15.35 -8.05
CA THR A 98 29.26 13.94 -8.33
C THR A 98 28.59 13.49 -9.62
N ARG A 99 29.34 12.76 -10.47
CA ARG A 99 28.82 12.15 -11.70
C ARG A 99 28.62 10.65 -11.49
N SER A 100 27.56 10.11 -12.05
CA SER A 100 27.30 8.68 -12.10
C SER A 100 28.30 7.94 -13.01
N GLY A 101 28.47 6.63 -12.80
CA GLY A 101 29.31 5.77 -13.64
C GLY A 101 30.61 5.24 -13.00
N ARG A 102 30.88 5.58 -11.73
CA ARG A 102 31.93 4.95 -10.92
C ARG A 102 31.30 4.03 -9.86
N ASP A 103 32.06 3.62 -8.85
CA ASP A 103 31.47 2.97 -7.68
C ASP A 103 30.47 3.91 -7.01
N MET A 104 29.20 3.51 -7.03
CA MET A 104 28.08 4.29 -6.50
C MET A 104 27.61 3.81 -5.13
N THR A 105 28.34 2.90 -4.48
CA THR A 105 27.90 2.23 -3.25
C THR A 105 27.99 3.11 -1.99
N GLY A 106 28.83 4.15 -2.01
CA GLY A 106 29.04 5.09 -0.90
C GLY A 106 28.53 6.51 -1.13
N VAL A 107 27.79 6.75 -2.21
CA VAL A 107 27.30 8.09 -2.56
C VAL A 107 26.04 8.43 -1.77
N THR A 108 25.88 9.70 -1.41
CA THR A 108 24.59 10.19 -0.90
C THR A 108 23.63 10.36 -2.06
N PRO A 109 22.55 9.57 -2.14
CA PRO A 109 21.63 9.70 -3.24
C PRO A 109 20.74 10.94 -3.05
N PRO A 110 20.16 11.49 -4.14
CA PRO A 110 19.27 12.64 -4.03
C PRO A 110 17.98 12.25 -3.29
N ASN A 111 17.27 13.28 -2.82
CA ASN A 111 15.92 13.14 -2.27
C ASN A 111 14.96 12.51 -3.29
N ALA A 112 13.87 11.92 -2.79
CA ALA A 112 12.83 11.35 -3.63
C ALA A 112 12.08 12.45 -4.39
N ILE A 113 11.44 12.07 -5.49
CA ILE A 113 10.48 12.88 -6.22
C ILE A 113 9.09 12.43 -5.78
N CYS A 114 8.40 13.29 -5.05
CA CYS A 114 7.04 13.09 -4.54
C CYS A 114 6.16 14.27 -4.91
N ARG A 115 4.86 14.19 -4.62
CA ARG A 115 3.96 15.34 -4.64
C ARG A 115 3.85 15.94 -3.24
N ALA A 116 4.28 17.19 -3.08
CA ALA A 116 4.17 18.03 -1.88
C ALA A 116 4.76 17.51 -0.54
N ALA A 117 4.82 16.20 -0.28
CA ALA A 117 5.40 15.58 0.90
C ALA A 117 5.86 14.15 0.59
N ALA A 118 6.84 13.66 1.35
CA ALA A 118 7.17 12.22 1.37
C ALA A 118 6.04 11.44 2.05
N GLY A 119 5.83 10.20 1.60
CA GLY A 119 4.79 9.33 2.16
C GLY A 119 5.13 8.82 3.56
N GLN A 120 4.10 8.37 4.27
CA GLN A 120 4.26 7.82 5.63
C GLN A 120 5.15 6.57 5.61
N GLY A 121 6.13 6.52 6.51
CA GLY A 121 7.07 5.39 6.59
C GLY A 121 8.13 5.35 5.48
N MET A 122 8.28 6.42 4.70
CA MET A 122 9.34 6.54 3.70
C MET A 122 10.66 6.96 4.33
N THR A 123 11.74 6.20 4.09
CA THR A 123 13.08 6.55 4.61
C THR A 123 13.68 7.78 3.91
N ARG A 124 13.38 7.96 2.62
CA ARG A 124 13.96 9.04 1.82
C ARG A 124 13.11 10.30 1.91
N GLY A 125 13.77 11.42 2.20
CA GLY A 125 13.11 12.70 2.35
C GLY A 125 12.60 13.30 1.02
N PHE A 126 11.69 14.26 1.19
CA PHE A 126 11.24 15.21 0.19
C PHE A 126 11.00 16.56 0.88
N THR A 127 11.47 17.64 0.29
CA THR A 127 11.33 19.01 0.79
C THR A 127 10.59 19.86 -0.22
N ALA A 128 9.36 20.25 0.10
CA ALA A 128 8.53 21.09 -0.77
C ALA A 128 9.23 22.41 -1.11
N GLY A 129 9.16 22.81 -2.39
CA GLY A 129 9.78 24.03 -2.90
C GLY A 129 11.30 23.93 -3.17
N THR A 130 11.97 22.88 -2.67
CA THR A 130 13.38 22.61 -2.96
C THR A 130 13.54 21.45 -3.94
N ASP A 131 12.84 20.35 -3.65
CA ASP A 131 12.87 19.14 -4.47
C ASP A 131 11.88 19.23 -5.64
N PRO A 132 12.17 18.56 -6.78
CA PRO A 132 11.25 18.55 -7.92
C PRO A 132 9.91 17.91 -7.56
N ASP A 133 8.83 18.62 -7.90
CA ASP A 133 7.48 18.13 -7.69
C ASP A 133 7.07 17.14 -8.80
N LEU A 134 6.58 15.96 -8.41
CA LEU A 134 6.21 14.89 -9.34
C LEU A 134 5.17 15.34 -10.38
N ARG A 135 4.14 16.06 -9.94
CA ARG A 135 3.07 16.52 -10.82
C ARG A 135 3.61 17.56 -11.80
N ALA A 136 4.44 18.49 -11.34
CA ALA A 136 5.04 19.50 -12.21
C ALA A 136 5.96 18.86 -13.27
N LEU A 137 6.73 17.83 -12.92
CA LEU A 137 7.59 17.12 -13.87
C LEU A 137 6.77 16.40 -14.96
N MET A 138 5.74 15.64 -14.55
CA MET A 138 4.92 14.88 -15.50
C MET A 138 4.10 15.80 -16.42
N THR A 139 3.47 16.87 -15.90
CA THR A 139 2.71 17.81 -16.76
C THR A 139 3.61 18.55 -17.74
N ARG A 140 4.80 19.00 -17.29
CA ARG A 140 5.77 19.67 -18.15
C ARG A 140 6.28 18.76 -19.27
N ALA A 141 6.35 17.45 -19.04
CA ALA A 141 6.65 16.46 -20.07
C ALA A 141 5.45 16.12 -20.98
N GLY A 142 4.28 16.75 -20.76
CA GLY A 142 3.06 16.49 -21.54
C GLY A 142 2.42 15.14 -21.25
N ILE A 143 2.69 14.55 -20.09
CA ILE A 143 2.12 13.27 -19.65
C ILE A 143 0.82 13.55 -18.91
N ARG A 144 -0.24 12.84 -19.30
CA ARG A 144 -1.52 12.90 -18.60
C ARG A 144 -1.37 12.23 -17.25
N MET A 145 -1.82 12.90 -16.19
CA MET A 145 -1.76 12.32 -14.84
C MET A 145 -2.57 11.03 -14.76
N PRO A 146 -2.00 9.98 -14.12
CA PRO A 146 -2.76 8.83 -13.67
C PRO A 146 -3.97 9.25 -12.81
N PRO A 147 -5.03 8.42 -12.76
CA PRO A 147 -6.08 8.63 -11.79
C PRO A 147 -5.54 8.40 -10.38
N GLY A 148 -5.96 9.23 -9.43
CA GLY A 148 -5.63 9.10 -8.01
C GLY A 148 -6.80 9.57 -7.16
N ARG A 149 -6.50 10.07 -5.97
CA ARG A 149 -7.48 10.46 -4.94
C ARG A 149 -8.33 11.66 -5.37
N ALA A 150 -7.69 12.70 -5.88
CA ALA A 150 -8.31 13.93 -6.32
C ALA A 150 -7.37 14.67 -7.28
N GLU A 151 -7.85 15.72 -7.94
CA GLU A 151 -6.99 16.62 -8.71
C GLU A 151 -5.92 17.25 -7.81
N GLY A 152 -4.66 17.20 -8.24
CA GLY A 152 -3.50 17.66 -7.46
C GLY A 152 -2.96 16.67 -6.43
N LEU A 153 -3.67 15.56 -6.21
CA LEU A 153 -3.31 14.43 -5.34
C LEU A 153 -3.39 13.12 -6.14
N GLU A 154 -2.94 13.16 -7.40
CA GLU A 154 -2.99 12.03 -8.32
C GLU A 154 -2.04 10.90 -7.90
N ASP A 155 -1.00 11.23 -7.11
CA ASP A 155 -0.02 10.30 -6.56
C ASP A 155 -0.52 9.54 -5.34
N ARG A 156 -1.78 9.76 -4.93
CA ARG A 156 -2.40 9.16 -3.75
C ARG A 156 -3.63 8.33 -4.13
N TYR A 157 -3.89 7.28 -3.37
CA TYR A 157 -5.12 6.48 -3.49
C TYR A 157 -5.60 6.07 -2.10
N VAL A 158 -6.90 6.19 -1.85
CA VAL A 158 -7.50 5.82 -0.56
C VAL A 158 -8.25 4.50 -0.69
N TYR A 159 -8.04 3.62 0.28
CA TYR A 159 -8.73 2.33 0.38
C TYR A 159 -9.08 2.03 1.83
N LEU A 160 -9.90 1.01 2.05
CA LEU A 160 -10.25 0.55 3.39
C LEU A 160 -9.40 -0.67 3.74
N ASP A 161 -8.86 -0.69 4.96
CA ASP A 161 -8.19 -1.87 5.49
C ASP A 161 -9.18 -2.96 5.93
N THR A 162 -8.69 -4.07 6.47
CA THR A 162 -9.56 -5.19 6.87
C THR A 162 -10.46 -4.88 8.06
N ASN A 163 -10.14 -3.83 8.84
CA ASN A 163 -10.96 -3.34 9.95
C ASN A 163 -11.95 -2.26 9.48
N GLY A 164 -11.89 -1.86 8.20
CA GLY A 164 -12.74 -0.81 7.63
C GLY A 164 -12.21 0.59 7.87
N ASN A 165 -10.99 0.74 8.39
CA ASN A 165 -10.36 2.05 8.58
C ASN A 165 -9.76 2.55 7.25
N PRO A 166 -9.84 3.86 6.97
CA PRO A 166 -9.29 4.42 5.74
C PRO A 166 -7.75 4.47 5.80
N GLN A 167 -7.10 3.96 4.75
CA GLN A 167 -5.67 4.02 4.52
C GLN A 167 -5.38 4.78 3.22
N GLU A 168 -4.26 5.49 3.17
CA GLU A 168 -3.81 6.24 1.99
C GLU A 168 -2.49 5.68 1.48
N VAL A 169 -2.50 5.20 0.23
CA VAL A 169 -1.29 4.84 -0.50
C VAL A 169 -0.74 6.07 -1.20
N GLN A 170 0.58 6.28 -1.15
CA GLN A 170 1.25 7.32 -1.92
C GLN A 170 2.41 6.78 -2.76
N VAL A 171 2.52 7.25 -4.00
CA VAL A 171 3.59 6.94 -4.95
C VAL A 171 4.64 8.05 -4.99
N CYS A 172 5.89 7.67 -4.82
CA CYS A 172 7.06 8.51 -5.06
C CYS A 172 8.07 7.78 -5.96
N PHE A 173 9.02 8.50 -6.54
CA PHE A 173 10.12 7.91 -7.29
C PHE A 173 11.46 8.25 -6.66
N GLN A 174 12.38 7.29 -6.62
CA GLN A 174 13.74 7.53 -6.14
C GLN A 174 14.74 6.64 -6.87
N TRP A 175 16.02 6.96 -6.71
CA TRP A 175 17.11 6.08 -7.10
C TRP A 175 17.79 5.48 -5.87
N ASN A 176 17.90 4.15 -5.87
CA ASN A 176 18.58 3.40 -4.82
C ASN A 176 20.03 3.14 -5.21
N VAL A 177 20.93 3.41 -4.26
CA VAL A 177 22.35 3.10 -4.39
C VAL A 177 22.58 1.60 -4.53
N PRO A 178 23.58 1.16 -5.30
CA PRO A 178 24.03 -0.22 -5.28
C PRO A 178 24.50 -0.63 -3.89
N LEU A 179 24.31 -1.91 -3.54
CA LEU A 179 24.81 -2.47 -2.29
C LEU A 179 26.35 -2.53 -2.36
N GLY A 180 27.02 -2.03 -1.31
CA GLY A 180 28.47 -2.16 -1.17
C GLY A 180 28.90 -3.62 -1.06
N ASN A 181 30.09 -3.94 -1.59
CA ASN A 181 30.68 -5.29 -1.55
C ASN A 181 30.93 -5.82 -0.12
N GLY A 182 30.85 -4.97 0.92
CA GLY A 182 31.07 -5.34 2.32
C GLY A 182 29.77 -5.73 3.04
N SER A 183 29.56 -7.04 3.21
CA SER A 183 28.43 -7.66 3.93
C SER A 183 27.05 -7.53 3.25
N ALA A 184 26.90 -8.13 2.08
CA ALA A 184 25.59 -8.36 1.47
C ALA A 184 24.55 -8.95 2.44
N ALA A 185 25.00 -9.71 3.47
CA ALA A 185 24.14 -10.27 4.50
C ALA A 185 23.40 -9.21 5.35
N ASN A 186 24.05 -8.11 5.73
CA ASN A 186 23.46 -7.10 6.62
C ASN A 186 23.10 -5.80 5.88
N ALA A 187 23.27 -5.77 4.56
CA ALA A 187 22.87 -4.63 3.75
C ALA A 187 21.34 -4.62 3.57
N VAL A 188 20.75 -3.43 3.62
CA VAL A 188 19.32 -3.23 3.35
C VAL A 188 19.04 -3.63 1.90
N GLY A 189 18.19 -4.63 1.69
CA GLY A 189 17.81 -5.20 0.41
C GLY A 189 16.84 -4.35 -0.41
N ASP A 190 16.98 -3.03 -0.36
CA ASP A 190 16.12 -2.11 -1.12
C ASP A 190 16.31 -2.25 -2.65
N GLY A 191 17.35 -2.97 -3.08
CA GLY A 191 17.74 -3.20 -4.47
C GLY A 191 18.24 -1.93 -5.15
N MET A 192 19.02 -2.07 -6.22
CA MET A 192 19.66 -0.95 -6.90
C MET A 192 18.85 -0.40 -8.09
N GLY A 193 19.05 0.88 -8.39
CA GLY A 193 18.51 1.52 -9.59
C GLY A 193 17.26 2.38 -9.34
N ASN A 194 16.56 2.70 -10.41
CA ASN A 194 15.36 3.54 -10.36
C ASN A 194 14.15 2.73 -9.90
N VAL A 195 13.46 3.25 -8.90
CA VAL A 195 12.35 2.55 -8.25
C VAL A 195 11.19 3.50 -8.01
N MET A 196 9.99 2.94 -8.07
CA MET A 196 8.78 3.54 -7.55
C MET A 196 8.60 3.07 -6.11
N VAL A 197 8.51 4.01 -5.18
CA VAL A 197 8.25 3.73 -3.76
C VAL A 197 6.77 3.92 -3.52
N ILE A 198 6.16 2.90 -2.92
CA ILE A 198 4.73 2.85 -2.62
C ILE A 198 4.60 2.76 -1.11
N THR A 199 4.11 3.84 -0.50
CA THR A 199 3.96 3.97 0.95
C THR A 199 2.51 3.76 1.35
N GLY A 200 2.24 3.50 2.65
CA GLY A 200 0.88 3.38 3.16
C GLY A 200 0.17 2.08 2.77
N LEU A 201 0.93 1.01 2.49
CA LEU A 201 0.37 -0.30 2.19
C LEU A 201 0.11 -1.06 3.48
N THR A 202 -1.06 -1.68 3.62
CA THR A 202 -1.29 -2.70 4.64
C THR A 202 -0.56 -3.98 4.24
N PRO A 203 -0.17 -4.86 5.18
CA PRO A 203 0.60 -6.05 4.85
C PRO A 203 -0.12 -6.99 3.88
N ASP A 204 -1.45 -7.11 4.01
CA ASP A 204 -2.26 -7.91 3.08
C ASP A 204 -2.32 -7.34 1.66
N LEU A 205 -2.44 -6.02 1.53
CA LEU A 205 -2.35 -5.36 0.23
C LEU A 205 -0.94 -5.54 -0.37
N ALA A 206 0.11 -5.42 0.44
CA ALA A 206 1.48 -5.62 -0.01
C ALA A 206 1.71 -7.03 -0.56
N ARG A 207 1.28 -8.08 0.17
CA ARG A 207 1.33 -9.47 -0.31
C ARG A 207 0.53 -9.69 -1.60
N ALA A 208 -0.68 -9.11 -1.68
CA ALA A 208 -1.52 -9.25 -2.85
C ALA A 208 -0.89 -8.57 -4.09
N LEU A 209 -0.33 -7.37 -3.93
CA LEU A 209 0.37 -6.65 -4.99
C LEU A 209 1.58 -7.43 -5.49
N ASP A 210 2.36 -7.98 -4.56
CA ASP A 210 3.56 -8.76 -4.85
C ASP A 210 3.25 -10.02 -5.67
N GLN A 211 2.28 -10.82 -5.19
CA GLN A 211 1.77 -11.98 -5.91
C GLN A 211 1.26 -11.62 -7.31
N MET A 212 0.64 -10.44 -7.48
CA MET A 212 0.18 -9.97 -8.79
C MET A 212 1.30 -9.45 -9.71
N ILE A 213 2.44 -9.02 -9.17
CA ILE A 213 3.54 -8.41 -9.92
C ILE A 213 4.53 -9.46 -10.43
N ASP A 214 5.00 -10.36 -9.57
CA ASP A 214 6.02 -11.35 -9.93
C ASP A 214 5.68 -12.79 -9.49
N GLY A 215 4.46 -13.02 -8.99
CA GLY A 215 3.89 -14.35 -8.84
C GLY A 215 4.26 -15.06 -7.54
N LYS A 216 5.06 -14.43 -6.67
CA LYS A 216 5.41 -14.97 -5.35
C LYS A 216 5.31 -13.87 -4.29
N PRO A 217 4.65 -14.12 -3.15
CA PRO A 217 4.68 -13.19 -2.02
C PRO A 217 6.04 -13.30 -1.31
N ASP A 218 7.02 -12.50 -1.71
CA ASP A 218 8.30 -12.37 -1.04
C ASP A 218 8.65 -10.90 -0.75
N GLU A 219 9.03 -10.59 0.48
CA GLU A 219 9.29 -9.20 0.87
C GLU A 219 10.71 -8.74 0.53
N ARG A 220 11.55 -9.62 -0.03
CA ARG A 220 13.00 -9.41 -0.21
C ARG A 220 13.47 -9.46 -1.65
N GLU A 221 12.94 -10.37 -2.44
CA GLU A 221 13.45 -10.67 -3.76
C GLU A 221 12.55 -9.98 -4.79
N GLY A 222 12.57 -10.41 -6.04
CA GLY A 222 11.62 -9.91 -7.02
C GLY A 222 11.75 -8.44 -7.44
N ARG A 223 10.74 -7.99 -8.19
CA ARG A 223 10.64 -6.59 -8.64
C ARG A 223 9.96 -5.74 -7.57
N PHE A 224 9.12 -6.33 -6.75
CA PHE A 224 8.38 -5.67 -5.68
C PHE A 224 8.89 -6.19 -4.34
N ARG A 225 9.36 -5.31 -3.45
CA ARG A 225 9.98 -5.71 -2.18
C ARG A 225 9.68 -4.71 -1.09
N ARG A 226 9.82 -5.09 0.18
CA ARG A 226 9.65 -4.17 1.31
C ARG A 226 10.90 -3.32 1.53
N GLN A 227 10.71 -2.02 1.75
CA GLN A 227 11.78 -1.12 2.14
C GLN A 227 12.30 -1.47 3.54
N GLY A 228 13.62 -1.45 3.72
CA GLY A 228 14.25 -1.60 5.03
C GLY A 228 14.49 -3.05 5.48
N VAL A 229 14.18 -4.04 4.64
CA VAL A 229 14.47 -5.46 4.93
C VAL A 229 15.92 -5.76 4.61
N LEU A 230 16.69 -6.33 5.54
CA LEU A 230 18.05 -6.76 5.21
C LEU A 230 18.00 -7.98 4.29
N ASN A 231 18.90 -8.05 3.31
CA ASN A 231 18.98 -9.19 2.39
C ASN A 231 19.08 -10.54 3.13
N ASN A 232 19.63 -10.55 4.35
CA ASN A 232 19.79 -11.75 5.17
C ASN A 232 19.32 -11.59 6.63
N ALA A 233 18.29 -10.80 6.91
CA ALA A 233 17.67 -10.64 8.25
C ALA A 233 16.93 -11.90 8.76
N GLY A 234 17.50 -13.10 8.57
CA GLY A 234 16.86 -14.38 8.88
C GLY A 234 17.78 -15.60 8.96
N GLY A 235 19.10 -15.48 8.78
CA GLY A 235 19.99 -16.62 9.06
C GLY A 235 21.44 -16.41 8.68
N THR A 236 22.36 -17.04 9.40
CA THR A 236 23.81 -17.09 9.11
C THR A 236 24.19 -17.82 7.82
N ASN A 237 23.21 -18.25 7.01
CA ASN A 237 23.44 -19.03 5.79
C ASN A 237 23.18 -18.19 4.54
N PRO A 238 24.20 -17.94 3.71
CA PRO A 238 23.99 -17.54 2.32
C PRO A 238 23.04 -18.55 1.64
N ASN A 239 22.03 -18.08 0.90
CA ASN A 239 20.99 -18.88 0.21
C ASN A 239 19.83 -19.40 1.09
N ALA A 240 19.42 -18.66 2.13
CA ALA A 240 18.15 -18.95 2.80
C ALA A 240 16.96 -18.76 1.84
N PRO A 241 15.87 -19.54 1.98
CA PRO A 241 14.65 -19.30 1.21
C PRO A 241 14.11 -17.89 1.44
N GLY A 242 13.43 -17.33 0.43
CA GLY A 242 12.83 -16.00 0.48
C GLY A 242 11.95 -15.80 1.73
N GLN A 243 11.95 -14.58 2.26
CA GLN A 243 11.14 -14.21 3.41
C GLN A 243 9.78 -13.71 2.91
N GLU A 244 8.69 -14.28 3.43
CA GLU A 244 7.35 -13.72 3.25
C GLU A 244 7.23 -12.39 4.02
N TRP A 245 6.30 -11.53 3.61
CA TRP A 245 5.91 -10.32 4.32
C TRP A 245 5.60 -10.61 5.79
N GLN A 246 6.53 -10.28 6.69
CA GLN A 246 6.45 -10.66 8.10
C GLN A 246 5.38 -9.87 8.87
N ALA A 247 5.01 -8.69 8.37
CA ALA A 247 3.96 -7.89 8.97
C ALA A 247 2.59 -8.55 8.77
N SER A 248 1.81 -8.60 9.83
CA SER A 248 0.46 -9.14 9.83
C SER A 248 -0.58 -8.02 9.93
N ASN A 249 -1.82 -8.30 9.55
CA ASN A 249 -2.92 -7.33 9.74
C ASN A 249 -3.31 -7.16 11.22
N ARG A 250 -2.67 -7.89 12.14
CA ARG A 250 -2.81 -7.72 13.59
C ARG A 250 -1.75 -6.82 14.20
N ASP A 251 -0.77 -6.42 13.41
CA ASP A 251 0.28 -5.52 13.85
C ASP A 251 -0.28 -4.10 13.82
N GLN A 252 -0.12 -3.35 14.91
CA GLN A 252 -0.53 -1.95 14.98
C GLN A 252 0.54 -1.03 14.39
N ILE A 253 0.13 0.12 13.86
CA ILE A 253 1.06 1.15 13.38
C ILE A 253 2.07 1.55 14.48
N GLY A 254 3.36 1.42 14.20
CA GLY A 254 4.44 1.80 15.12
C GLY A 254 4.69 0.87 16.32
N THR A 255 4.07 -0.33 16.38
CA THR A 255 4.36 -1.33 17.41
C THR A 255 4.55 -2.73 16.82
N THR A 256 5.22 -3.62 17.55
CA THR A 256 5.35 -5.06 17.22
C THR A 256 4.33 -5.92 17.98
N ASN A 257 3.25 -5.32 18.48
CA ASN A 257 2.32 -6.00 19.38
C ASN A 257 1.09 -6.52 18.61
N ASP A 258 0.78 -7.80 18.83
CA ASP A 258 -0.37 -8.56 18.32
C ASP A 258 -1.66 -8.17 19.08
N ARG A 259 -2.09 -6.91 18.94
CA ARG A 259 -3.36 -6.41 19.47
C ARG A 259 -4.24 -5.95 18.32
N ALA A 260 -5.41 -6.57 18.19
CA ALA A 260 -6.35 -6.32 17.12
C ALA A 260 -7.73 -6.01 17.71
N PHE A 261 -7.91 -4.79 18.20
CA PHE A 261 -9.27 -4.26 18.37
C PHE A 261 -9.80 -3.76 17.02
N ASP A 262 -11.12 -3.73 16.86
CA ASP A 262 -11.75 -3.33 15.59
C ASP A 262 -11.49 -1.85 15.27
N GLU A 263 -11.26 -1.03 16.29
CA GLU A 263 -10.89 0.39 16.18
C GLU A 263 -9.39 0.63 15.91
N ASP A 264 -8.55 -0.40 16.01
CA ASP A 264 -7.11 -0.24 15.84
C ASP A 264 -6.76 -0.07 14.36
N GLN A 265 -5.85 0.87 14.09
CA GLN A 265 -5.29 1.06 12.76
C GLN A 265 -4.24 -0.03 12.48
N ILE A 266 -4.42 -0.71 11.36
CA ILE A 266 -3.48 -1.72 10.89
C ILE A 266 -2.14 -1.06 10.52
N ALA A 267 -1.05 -1.75 10.82
CA ALA A 267 0.28 -1.32 10.44
C ALA A 267 0.39 -1.06 8.94
N ILE A 268 1.24 -0.09 8.58
CA ILE A 268 1.58 0.21 7.20
C ILE A 268 3.04 -0.16 6.92
N VAL A 269 3.30 -0.55 5.69
CA VAL A 269 4.62 -0.86 5.16
C VAL A 269 4.87 -0.04 3.90
N THR A 270 6.16 0.17 3.62
CA THR A 270 6.62 0.82 2.40
C THR A 270 7.20 -0.25 1.48
N ALA A 271 6.73 -0.30 0.25
CA ALA A 271 7.23 -1.18 -0.80
C ALA A 271 8.05 -0.40 -1.83
N ILE A 272 8.96 -1.11 -2.48
CA ILE A 272 9.83 -0.65 -3.54
C ILE A 272 9.51 -1.50 -4.76
N TYR A 273 9.07 -0.86 -5.83
CA TYR A 273 8.84 -1.47 -7.12
C TYR A 273 9.93 -1.03 -8.11
N ARG A 274 10.73 -1.98 -8.60
CA ARG A 274 11.78 -1.73 -9.59
C ARG A 274 11.19 -1.36 -10.95
N MET A 275 11.57 -0.17 -11.43
CA MET A 275 11.15 0.33 -12.74
C MET A 275 12.00 -0.26 -13.85
N ASN A 276 11.35 -0.58 -14.96
CA ASN A 276 12.01 -0.97 -16.19
C ASN A 276 12.51 0.31 -16.89
N GLN A 277 13.70 0.25 -17.47
CA GLN A 277 14.30 1.30 -18.29
C GLN A 277 14.68 0.70 -19.63
#